data_AF-A0A3M7DQI5-F1
#
_entry.id   AF-A0A3M7DQI5-F1
#
_cell.length_a   1.000
_cell.length_b   1.000
_cell.length_c   1.000
_cell.angle_alpha   90.00
_cell.angle_beta   90.00
_cell.angle_gamma   90.00
#
_symmetry.space_group_name_H-M   'P 1'
#
loop_
_entity.id
_entity.type
_entity.pdbx_description
1 polymer ?
#
loop_
_entity_poly.entity_id
_entity_poly.type
_entity_poly.pdbx_seq_one_letter_code
_entity_poly.pdbx_strand_id
1 'polypeptide(L)'
;MSQRTLTLPLRLASSSRPQSQYICRRCLATQSTNTHPSTGVYQTPWLPEGTPLPENYDPTLPFEKRTLSETAEDGKPQHYRLTKTDWYLKKGLPHAIPPQYLQHSTASHLAHEERQQREKTQEHREILGVVVSSGKMDRTVKVRLPGQRFERKVGKYFSAPTNHLVHDPNNSLITGDVVFLHRLNVSKTVKHVVASIKTPFGKPIADRPHIPTPDERLAAYKEARFGKLKRRNLRRRAAQGEVEAINELREMGLDPGHNVAAGKGETYGLQPNIGKTRDSGKGAIRGQKGQKLPKGVLPGGKHEVGKIDERARHNKEAAMKMNEKAEGSLLEAKAKGEELEQRGVGADPMSDVTMPRGRVD
;
A
#
# COMPACT_ATOMS: atom_id res chain seq x y z
N MET A 1 -65.88 45.68 21.18
CA MET A 1 -65.07 44.50 20.80
C MET A 1 -64.03 44.93 19.77
N SER A 2 -62.76 44.74 20.09
CA SER A 2 -61.56 44.85 19.24
C SER A 2 -61.14 46.25 18.74
N GLN A 3 -60.30 46.93 19.53
CA GLN A 3 -59.31 47.86 18.96
C GLN A 3 -57.99 47.10 18.86
N ARG A 4 -57.45 46.99 17.63
CA ARG A 4 -56.16 46.36 17.36
C ARG A 4 -55.05 47.38 17.56
N THR A 5 -54.26 47.20 18.60
CA THR A 5 -53.01 47.92 18.82
C THR A 5 -51.92 47.29 17.93
N LEU A 6 -51.37 48.08 16.99
CA LEU A 6 -50.20 47.70 16.22
C LEU A 6 -48.95 48.05 17.03
N THR A 7 -48.31 47.04 17.61
CA THR A 7 -46.99 47.17 18.22
C THR A 7 -45.92 46.87 17.17
N LEU A 8 -45.13 47.88 16.82
CA LEU A 8 -43.91 47.72 16.04
C LEU A 8 -42.78 47.23 16.94
N PRO A 9 -42.06 46.14 16.61
CA PRO A 9 -40.84 45.79 17.34
C PRO A 9 -39.69 46.68 16.88
N LEU A 10 -39.15 47.47 17.81
CA LEU A 10 -37.86 48.17 17.66
C LEU A 10 -36.75 47.11 17.50
N ARG A 11 -36.15 47.05 16.31
CA ARG A 11 -34.88 46.32 16.08
C ARG A 11 -33.75 47.11 16.74
N LEU A 12 -33.31 46.65 17.91
CA LEU A 12 -31.98 46.99 18.43
C LEU A 12 -30.93 46.28 17.57
N ALA A 13 -30.20 47.06 16.78
CA ALA A 13 -29.00 46.60 16.09
C ALA A 13 -27.85 46.51 17.10
N SER A 14 -27.46 45.28 17.43
CA SER A 14 -26.17 44.99 18.07
C SER A 14 -25.58 43.80 17.33
N SER A 15 -24.74 44.08 16.33
CA SER A 15 -23.91 43.08 15.68
C SER A 15 -22.44 43.44 15.91
N SER A 16 -21.90 43.10 17.08
CA SER A 16 -20.46 42.85 17.19
C SER A 16 -20.24 41.37 16.87
N ARG A 17 -19.85 41.07 15.64
CA ARG A 17 -19.25 39.76 15.33
C ARG A 17 -17.94 39.67 16.11
N PRO A 18 -17.66 38.60 16.88
CA PRO A 18 -16.30 38.38 17.34
C PRO A 18 -15.43 38.19 16.09
N GLN A 19 -14.37 38.98 15.98
CA GLN A 19 -13.39 38.83 14.91
C GLN A 19 -12.90 37.39 14.90
N SER A 20 -13.12 36.68 13.79
CA SER A 20 -12.53 35.37 13.58
C SER A 20 -11.02 35.56 13.56
N GLN A 21 -10.34 35.09 14.60
CA GLN A 21 -8.89 35.02 14.62
C GLN A 21 -8.48 34.01 13.53
N TYR A 22 -8.18 34.50 12.33
CA TYR A 22 -7.57 33.68 11.29
C TYR A 22 -6.17 33.31 11.76
N ILE A 23 -6.05 32.14 12.38
CA ILE A 23 -4.76 31.53 12.65
C ILE A 23 -4.18 31.18 11.29
N CYS A 24 -3.16 31.95 10.89
CA CYS A 24 -2.40 31.71 9.67
C CYS A 24 -1.90 30.26 9.67
N ARG A 25 -2.20 29.48 8.61
CA ARG A 25 -1.67 28.12 8.40
C ARG A 25 -0.14 28.04 8.49
N ARG A 26 0.55 29.17 8.30
CA ARG A 26 2.02 29.29 8.42
C ARG A 26 2.49 29.41 9.88
N CYS A 27 1.68 29.97 10.77
CA CYS A 27 1.98 30.06 12.21
C CYS A 27 1.73 28.75 12.96
N LEU A 28 0.84 27.87 12.45
CA LEU A 28 0.67 26.51 12.97
C LEU A 28 1.86 25.59 12.63
N ALA A 29 2.58 25.87 11.54
CA ALA A 29 3.74 25.09 11.11
C ALA A 29 5.02 25.42 11.91
N THR A 30 5.08 26.56 12.59
CA THR A 30 6.26 27.00 13.35
C THR A 30 6.21 26.63 14.83
N GLN A 31 5.11 26.04 15.33
CA GLN A 31 5.03 25.51 16.70
C GLN A 31 5.48 24.05 16.83
N SER A 32 5.71 23.34 15.72
CA SER A 32 6.34 22.02 15.75
C SER A 32 7.84 22.15 15.46
N THR A 33 8.58 22.68 16.44
CA THR A 33 10.00 22.35 16.53
C THR A 33 10.10 20.88 16.93
N ASN A 34 10.07 20.00 15.94
CA ASN A 34 10.51 18.62 16.09
C ASN A 34 12.01 18.63 16.43
N THR A 35 12.32 18.79 17.71
CA THR A 35 13.54 18.27 18.30
C THR A 35 13.43 16.75 18.28
N HIS A 36 13.84 16.13 17.17
CA HIS A 36 14.19 14.72 17.19
C HIS A 36 15.59 14.59 17.79
N PRO A 37 15.76 14.05 19.01
CA PRO A 37 17.08 13.64 19.46
C PRO A 37 17.58 12.50 18.56
N SER A 38 18.66 12.76 17.84
CA SER A 38 19.24 11.92 16.79
C SER A 38 20.03 10.70 17.30
N THR A 39 19.68 10.18 18.47
CA THR A 39 20.29 8.99 19.09
C THR A 39 19.26 8.02 19.71
N GLY A 40 17.98 8.16 19.38
CA GLY A 40 16.92 7.32 19.91
C GLY A 40 16.63 6.07 19.06
N VAL A 41 16.72 4.89 19.66
CA VAL A 41 16.13 3.65 19.14
C VAL A 41 14.72 3.95 18.63
N TYR A 42 14.42 3.66 17.35
CA TYR A 42 13.09 3.89 16.76
C TYR A 42 12.04 3.12 17.57
N GLN A 43 11.34 3.82 18.47
CA GLN A 43 10.33 3.19 19.29
C GLN A 43 9.05 3.02 18.48
N THR A 44 8.53 1.80 18.43
CA THR A 44 7.24 1.52 17.80
C THR A 44 6.10 2.24 18.54
N PRO A 45 5.05 2.68 17.83
CA PRO A 45 3.93 3.38 18.46
C PRO A 45 3.02 2.46 19.30
N TRP A 46 3.25 1.15 19.25
CA TRP A 46 2.60 0.13 20.08
C TRP A 46 3.56 -0.46 21.11
N LEU A 47 2.99 -1.10 22.13
CA LEU A 47 3.69 -1.83 23.18
C LEU A 47 4.50 -3.00 22.58
N PRO A 48 5.79 -3.18 22.92
CA PRO A 48 6.60 -4.29 22.42
C PRO A 48 5.97 -5.66 22.72
N GLU A 49 6.23 -6.66 21.88
CA GLU A 49 5.72 -8.01 22.14
C GLU A 49 6.36 -8.60 23.41
N GLY A 50 5.55 -9.21 24.27
CA GLY A 50 6.00 -9.83 25.53
C GLY A 50 5.99 -8.90 26.75
N THR A 51 5.73 -7.60 26.61
CA THR A 51 5.51 -6.73 27.77
C THR A 51 4.17 -7.06 28.44
N PRO A 52 4.12 -7.22 29.78
CA PRO A 52 2.86 -7.46 30.48
C PRO A 52 1.90 -6.29 30.29
N LEU A 53 0.61 -6.59 30.17
CA LEU A 53 -0.42 -5.57 30.07
C LEU A 53 -0.58 -4.86 31.41
N PRO A 54 -0.75 -3.52 31.43
CA PRO A 54 -1.12 -2.79 32.63
C PRO A 54 -2.41 -3.34 33.24
N GLU A 55 -2.55 -3.29 34.57
CA GLU A 55 -3.77 -3.76 35.27
C GLU A 55 -5.04 -3.04 34.76
N ASN A 56 -4.92 -1.74 34.47
CA ASN A 56 -5.99 -0.89 33.95
C ASN A 56 -5.99 -0.77 32.41
N TYR A 57 -5.59 -1.83 31.70
CA TYR A 57 -5.53 -1.82 30.24
C TYR A 57 -6.93 -1.78 29.61
N ASP A 58 -7.25 -0.67 28.96
CA ASP A 58 -8.48 -0.47 28.20
C ASP A 58 -8.18 0.17 26.83
N PRO A 59 -8.27 -0.61 25.73
CA PRO A 59 -8.00 -0.10 24.39
C PRO A 59 -9.07 0.86 23.86
N THR A 60 -10.25 0.93 24.49
CA THR A 60 -11.34 1.81 24.09
C THR A 60 -11.01 3.28 24.37
N LEU A 61 -10.31 3.56 25.48
CA LEU A 61 -10.05 4.92 25.96
C LEU A 61 -9.21 5.76 24.97
N PRO A 62 -9.45 7.08 24.89
CA PRO A 62 -8.55 8.00 24.19
C PRO A 62 -7.18 8.03 24.88
N PHE A 63 -6.12 8.44 24.16
CA PHE A 63 -4.74 8.37 24.66
C PHE A 63 -4.55 9.10 26.00
N GLU A 64 -5.12 10.29 26.15
CA GLU A 64 -5.05 11.11 27.38
C GLU A 64 -5.64 10.43 28.62
N LYS A 65 -6.58 9.49 28.45
CA LYS A 65 -7.22 8.77 29.55
C LYS A 65 -6.57 7.44 29.88
N ARG A 66 -5.58 7.01 29.10
CA ARG A 66 -4.84 5.77 29.33
C ARG A 66 -3.71 6.05 30.30
N THR A 67 -4.01 6.15 31.59
CA THR A 67 -2.99 6.44 32.61
C THR A 67 -2.45 5.15 33.22
N LEU A 68 -1.15 5.10 33.46
CA LEU A 68 -0.52 4.09 34.31
C LEU A 68 -0.71 4.49 35.79
N SER A 69 -0.68 3.52 36.68
CA SER A 69 -0.71 3.73 38.14
C SER A 69 0.53 4.48 38.63
N GLU A 70 1.65 4.29 37.95
CA GLU A 70 2.92 4.96 38.25
C GLU A 70 2.99 6.34 37.56
N THR A 71 3.22 7.38 38.36
CA THR A 71 3.58 8.72 37.87
C THR A 71 5.04 8.77 37.45
N ALA A 72 5.36 9.51 36.39
CA ALA A 72 6.76 9.75 36.01
C ALA A 72 7.50 10.55 37.08
N GLU A 73 8.83 10.47 37.06
CA GLU A 73 9.72 11.28 37.91
C GLU A 73 9.42 12.80 37.80
N ASP A 74 8.92 13.23 36.63
CA ASP A 74 8.52 14.61 36.35
C ASP A 74 7.13 15.01 36.92
N GLY A 75 6.46 14.13 37.67
CA GLY A 75 5.11 14.35 38.21
C GLY A 75 3.97 14.33 37.18
N LYS A 76 4.27 14.01 35.92
CA LYS A 76 3.26 13.87 34.85
C LYS A 76 2.66 12.45 34.84
N PRO A 77 1.36 12.31 34.52
CA PRO A 77 0.75 11.00 34.34
C PRO A 77 1.41 10.29 33.15
N GLN A 78 1.92 9.08 33.37
CA GLN A 78 2.42 8.27 32.28
C GLN A 78 1.26 7.60 31.54
N HIS A 79 1.37 7.52 30.21
CA HIS A 79 0.36 6.88 29.38
C HIS A 79 0.84 5.57 28.79
N TYR A 80 0.02 4.52 28.86
CA TYR A 80 0.34 3.25 28.21
C TYR A 80 0.03 3.25 26.72
N ARG A 81 0.87 2.54 25.95
CA ARG A 81 0.64 2.28 24.52
C ARG A 81 -0.30 1.09 24.35
N LEU A 82 -0.99 1.05 23.21
CA LEU A 82 -1.81 -0.11 22.86
C LEU A 82 -0.92 -1.26 22.41
N THR A 83 -1.43 -2.48 22.53
CA THR A 83 -0.89 -3.64 21.83
C THR A 83 -0.87 -3.40 20.31
N LYS A 84 -0.03 -4.13 19.60
CA LYS A 84 0.02 -4.06 18.13
C LYS A 84 -1.35 -4.28 17.50
N THR A 85 -2.09 -5.28 17.99
CA THR A 85 -3.43 -5.65 17.52
C THR A 85 -4.42 -4.52 17.74
N ASP A 86 -4.56 -4.03 18.97
CA ASP A 86 -5.52 -2.99 19.33
C ASP A 86 -5.21 -1.65 18.66
N TRP A 87 -3.91 -1.34 18.46
CA TRP A 87 -3.50 -0.17 17.71
C TRP A 87 -4.03 -0.21 16.27
N TYR A 88 -3.90 -1.34 15.58
CA TYR A 88 -4.45 -1.51 14.24
C TYR A 88 -5.97 -1.55 14.22
N LEU A 89 -6.62 -2.17 15.21
CA LEU A 89 -8.08 -2.18 15.32
C LEU A 89 -8.65 -0.77 15.47
N LYS A 90 -8.02 0.06 16.32
CA LYS A 90 -8.41 1.46 16.52
C LYS A 90 -8.14 2.34 15.30
N LYS A 91 -7.11 2.04 14.53
CA LYS A 91 -6.73 2.82 13.34
C LYS A 91 -7.64 2.47 12.14
N GLY A 92 -8.40 3.45 11.67
CA GLY A 92 -9.31 3.29 10.53
C GLY A 92 -8.59 3.25 9.19
N LEU A 93 -9.03 2.35 8.29
CA LEU A 93 -8.57 2.35 6.90
C LEU A 93 -9.31 3.40 6.06
N PRO A 94 -8.64 4.04 5.08
CA PRO A 94 -9.30 4.99 4.17
C PRO A 94 -10.21 4.30 3.12
N HIS A 95 -10.33 2.98 3.16
CA HIS A 95 -11.11 2.19 2.21
C HIS A 95 -11.91 1.14 2.96
N ALA A 96 -13.09 0.80 2.43
CA ALA A 96 -13.95 -0.23 3.01
C ALA A 96 -13.24 -1.58 3.16
N ILE A 97 -13.46 -2.22 4.30
CA ILE A 97 -12.90 -3.53 4.62
C ILE A 97 -13.77 -4.62 3.96
N PRO A 98 -13.21 -5.73 3.46
CA PRO A 98 -14.04 -6.84 3.00
C PRO A 98 -14.98 -7.31 4.13
N PRO A 99 -16.29 -7.48 3.85
CA PRO A 99 -17.27 -7.74 4.91
C PRO A 99 -16.92 -8.97 5.75
N GLN A 100 -16.27 -9.97 5.15
CA GLN A 100 -15.87 -11.21 5.84
C GLN A 100 -14.94 -10.99 7.03
N TYR A 101 -14.13 -9.93 7.05
CA TYR A 101 -13.29 -9.64 8.22
C TYR A 101 -14.10 -9.01 9.36
N LEU A 102 -15.10 -8.20 9.04
CA LEU A 102 -15.95 -7.53 10.02
C LEU A 102 -17.03 -8.45 10.60
N GLN A 103 -17.49 -9.44 9.81
CA GLN A 103 -18.50 -10.43 10.23
C GLN A 103 -18.18 -11.15 11.55
N HIS A 104 -16.89 -11.36 11.81
CA HIS A 104 -16.43 -12.14 12.95
C HIS A 104 -15.69 -11.30 13.98
N SER A 105 -15.57 -9.98 13.77
CA SER A 105 -14.81 -9.10 14.65
C SER A 105 -15.62 -8.78 15.92
N THR A 106 -15.05 -9.07 17.08
CA THR A 106 -15.65 -8.86 18.40
C THR A 106 -15.22 -7.54 19.04
N ALA A 107 -14.18 -6.91 18.52
CA ALA A 107 -13.60 -5.69 19.09
C ALA A 107 -14.60 -4.53 19.20
N SER A 108 -14.67 -3.92 20.38
CA SER A 108 -15.51 -2.73 20.66
C SER A 108 -14.89 -1.44 20.10
N HIS A 109 -13.55 -1.36 20.09
CA HIS A 109 -12.78 -0.14 19.82
C HIS A 109 -12.36 0.03 18.34
N LEU A 110 -13.20 -0.43 17.41
CA LEU A 110 -12.99 -0.20 15.97
C LEU A 110 -13.19 1.28 15.59
N ALA A 111 -12.62 1.70 14.46
CA ALA A 111 -12.88 3.02 13.91
C ALA A 111 -14.39 3.21 13.63
N HIS A 112 -14.90 4.43 13.76
CA HIS A 112 -16.34 4.70 13.65
C HIS A 112 -16.95 4.20 12.32
N GLU A 113 -16.29 4.47 11.19
CA GLU A 113 -16.74 4.01 9.86
C GLU A 113 -16.80 2.48 9.76
N GLU A 114 -15.84 1.80 10.37
CA GLU A 114 -15.75 0.33 10.35
C GLU A 114 -16.79 -0.30 11.27
N ARG A 115 -17.13 0.36 12.39
CA ARG A 115 -18.27 -0.03 13.26
C ARG A 115 -19.59 0.04 12.50
N GLN A 116 -19.85 1.16 11.83
CA GLN A 116 -21.03 1.30 10.96
C GLN A 116 -21.04 0.26 9.83
N GLN A 117 -19.88 -0.08 9.28
CA GLN A 117 -19.78 -1.12 8.26
C GLN A 117 -20.10 -2.51 8.84
N ARG A 118 -19.63 -2.82 10.06
CA ARG A 118 -19.93 -4.08 10.76
C ARG A 118 -21.42 -4.22 11.02
N GLU A 119 -22.08 -3.17 11.50
CA GLU A 119 -23.53 -3.16 11.77
C GLU A 119 -24.37 -3.46 10.51
N LYS A 120 -23.91 -3.04 9.34
CA LYS A 120 -24.56 -3.35 8.06
C LYS A 120 -24.33 -4.79 7.59
N THR A 121 -23.37 -5.48 8.17
CA THR A 121 -22.95 -6.81 7.72
C THR A 121 -23.77 -7.88 8.43
N GLN A 122 -24.22 -8.89 7.69
CA GLN A 122 -24.96 -10.02 8.27
C GLN A 122 -24.05 -10.89 9.13
N GLU A 123 -24.55 -11.31 10.28
CA GLU A 123 -23.90 -12.28 11.16
C GLU A 123 -23.68 -13.61 10.44
N HIS A 124 -22.54 -14.24 10.72
CA HIS A 124 -22.18 -15.51 10.13
C HIS A 124 -22.63 -16.69 11.02
N ARG A 125 -23.18 -17.73 10.40
CA ARG A 125 -23.49 -18.98 11.09
C ARG A 125 -22.24 -19.83 11.27
N GLU A 126 -21.97 -20.28 12.49
CA GLU A 126 -20.84 -21.18 12.76
C GLU A 126 -20.88 -22.42 11.87
N ILE A 127 -19.75 -22.72 11.20
CA ILE A 127 -19.62 -23.88 10.32
C ILE A 127 -18.74 -24.90 11.02
N LEU A 128 -19.28 -26.10 11.22
CA LEU A 128 -18.56 -27.22 11.82
C LEU A 128 -17.98 -28.13 10.74
N GLY A 129 -16.74 -28.60 10.92
CA GLY A 129 -16.10 -29.52 9.99
C GLY A 129 -15.06 -30.41 10.67
N VAL A 130 -14.71 -31.50 10.00
CA VAL A 130 -13.68 -32.46 10.45
C VAL A 130 -12.48 -32.41 9.52
N VAL A 131 -11.29 -32.29 10.08
CA VAL A 131 -10.04 -32.24 9.31
C VAL A 131 -9.73 -33.63 8.74
N VAL A 132 -9.66 -33.75 7.41
CA VAL A 132 -9.38 -35.00 6.71
C VAL A 132 -7.89 -35.15 6.40
N SER A 133 -7.23 -34.08 5.99
CA SER A 133 -5.79 -34.09 5.71
C SER A 133 -5.14 -32.76 6.10
N SER A 134 -4.09 -32.82 6.91
CA SER A 134 -3.20 -31.70 7.25
C SER A 134 -1.75 -31.98 6.80
N GLY A 135 -0.88 -30.98 6.82
CA GLY A 135 0.56 -31.10 6.52
C GLY A 135 0.95 -31.25 5.04
N LYS A 136 -0.01 -31.42 4.12
CA LYS A 136 0.26 -31.53 2.67
C LYS A 136 0.49 -30.17 1.98
N MET A 137 -0.10 -29.11 2.52
CA MET A 137 0.01 -27.74 2.01
C MET A 137 0.29 -26.81 3.17
N ASP A 138 1.15 -25.81 2.97
CA ASP A 138 1.42 -24.82 4.01
C ASP A 138 0.18 -23.97 4.28
N ARG A 139 -0.10 -23.74 5.57
CA ARG A 139 -1.22 -22.94 6.09
C ARG A 139 -2.59 -23.29 5.54
N THR A 140 -2.75 -24.52 5.05
CA THR A 140 -3.97 -24.96 4.38
C THR A 140 -4.27 -26.42 4.69
N VAL A 141 -5.48 -26.69 5.15
CA VAL A 141 -5.96 -28.05 5.46
C VAL A 141 -7.19 -28.40 4.63
N LYS A 142 -7.41 -29.70 4.43
CA LYS A 142 -8.65 -30.21 3.81
C LYS A 142 -9.61 -30.59 4.93
N VAL A 143 -10.77 -29.94 4.94
CA VAL A 143 -11.82 -30.15 5.94
C VAL A 143 -13.08 -30.66 5.25
N ARG A 144 -13.70 -31.68 5.84
CA ARG A 144 -14.99 -32.23 5.41
C ARG A 144 -16.10 -31.55 6.18
N LEU A 145 -17.02 -30.93 5.46
CA LEU A 145 -18.22 -30.32 6.02
C LEU A 145 -19.37 -31.31 5.89
N PRO A 146 -20.21 -31.46 6.93
CA PRO A 146 -21.43 -32.22 6.83
C PRO A 146 -22.41 -31.51 5.89
N GLY A 147 -23.02 -32.27 4.99
CA GLY A 147 -24.04 -31.78 4.07
C GLY A 147 -25.11 -32.83 3.91
N GLN A 148 -26.32 -32.39 3.56
CA GLN A 148 -27.43 -33.27 3.21
C GLN A 148 -27.96 -32.87 1.85
N ARG A 149 -28.32 -33.87 1.03
CA ARG A 149 -29.03 -33.67 -0.24
C ARG A 149 -30.40 -34.32 -0.15
N PHE A 150 -31.43 -33.58 -0.56
CA PHE A 150 -32.78 -34.13 -0.68
C PHE A 150 -32.94 -34.82 -2.03
N GLU A 151 -33.25 -36.11 -2.05
CA GLU A 151 -33.56 -36.82 -3.28
C GLU A 151 -35.07 -36.82 -3.47
N ARG A 152 -35.55 -36.03 -4.45
CA ARG A 152 -36.99 -35.80 -4.69
C ARG A 152 -37.73 -37.10 -5.04
N LYS A 153 -37.08 -38.03 -5.74
CA LYS A 153 -37.72 -39.30 -6.15
C LYS A 153 -38.04 -40.21 -4.98
N VAL A 154 -37.20 -40.20 -3.95
CA VAL A 154 -37.35 -41.04 -2.75
C VAL A 154 -38.04 -40.28 -1.62
N GLY A 155 -38.01 -38.94 -1.64
CA GLY A 155 -38.58 -38.10 -0.60
C GLY A 155 -37.76 -38.08 0.69
N LYS A 156 -36.45 -38.36 0.63
CA LYS A 156 -35.56 -38.49 1.79
C LYS A 156 -34.28 -37.68 1.65
N TYR A 157 -33.77 -37.18 2.79
CA TYR A 157 -32.44 -36.58 2.88
C TYR A 157 -31.36 -37.65 3.02
N PHE A 158 -30.33 -37.56 2.18
CA PHE A 158 -29.14 -38.40 2.22
C PHE A 158 -27.92 -37.57 2.65
N SER A 159 -26.98 -38.20 3.36
CA SER A 159 -25.70 -37.57 3.67
C SER A 159 -24.90 -37.33 2.40
N ALA A 160 -24.42 -36.10 2.23
CA ALA A 160 -23.63 -35.65 1.10
C ALA A 160 -22.55 -34.68 1.61
N PRO A 161 -21.52 -35.19 2.30
CA PRO A 161 -20.46 -34.35 2.83
C PRO A 161 -19.59 -33.77 1.70
N THR A 162 -19.16 -32.51 1.86
CA THR A 162 -18.31 -31.82 0.88
C THR A 162 -16.93 -31.53 1.48
N ASN A 163 -15.88 -31.65 0.67
CA ASN A 163 -14.52 -31.33 1.11
C ASN A 163 -14.16 -29.91 0.66
N HIS A 164 -13.63 -29.11 1.59
CA HIS A 164 -13.20 -27.75 1.33
C HIS A 164 -11.73 -27.56 1.76
N LEU A 165 -11.03 -26.67 1.05
CA LEU A 165 -9.74 -26.17 1.50
C LEU A 165 -9.96 -25.00 2.46
N VAL A 166 -9.29 -25.04 3.60
CA VAL A 166 -9.44 -24.10 4.70
C VAL A 166 -8.08 -23.56 5.09
N HIS A 167 -7.99 -22.26 5.33
CA HIS A 167 -6.77 -21.60 5.78
C HIS A 167 -6.55 -21.82 7.28
N ASP A 168 -5.37 -22.32 7.63
CA ASP A 168 -4.87 -22.45 9.00
C ASP A 168 -3.62 -21.55 9.14
N PRO A 169 -3.72 -20.36 9.74
CA PRO A 169 -2.63 -19.38 9.72
C PRO A 169 -1.30 -19.87 10.31
N ASN A 170 -1.36 -20.68 11.36
CA ASN A 170 -0.20 -21.08 12.17
C ASN A 170 0.08 -22.60 12.12
N ASN A 171 -0.56 -23.34 11.20
CA ASN A 171 -0.41 -24.80 11.06
C ASN A 171 -0.70 -25.57 12.38
N SER A 172 -1.75 -25.18 13.08
CA SER A 172 -2.13 -25.74 14.39
C SER A 172 -2.89 -27.08 14.29
N LEU A 173 -3.44 -27.41 13.11
CA LEU A 173 -4.38 -28.52 12.95
C LEU A 173 -3.74 -29.87 12.58
N ILE A 174 -4.33 -30.92 13.14
CA ILE A 174 -3.99 -32.32 12.90
C ILE A 174 -5.18 -33.03 12.25
N THR A 175 -4.91 -34.09 11.49
CA THR A 175 -5.95 -34.96 10.91
C THR A 175 -6.82 -35.57 12.00
N GLY A 176 -8.15 -35.46 11.85
CA GLY A 176 -9.12 -35.95 12.81
C GLY A 176 -9.71 -34.87 13.73
N ASP A 177 -9.11 -33.67 13.79
CA ASP A 177 -9.66 -32.58 14.59
C ASP A 177 -11.06 -32.15 14.12
N VAL A 178 -11.91 -31.78 15.08
CA VAL A 178 -13.20 -31.14 14.82
C VAL A 178 -13.04 -29.64 15.04
N VAL A 179 -13.36 -28.83 14.02
CA VAL A 179 -13.05 -27.41 13.99
C VAL A 179 -14.27 -26.56 13.65
N PHE A 180 -14.30 -25.35 14.22
CA PHE A 180 -15.19 -24.28 13.79
C PHE A 180 -14.51 -23.45 12.71
N LEU A 181 -15.28 -23.09 11.69
CA LEU A 181 -14.82 -22.36 10.52
C LEU A 181 -15.56 -21.04 10.36
N HIS A 182 -14.82 -20.02 9.95
CA HIS A 182 -15.35 -18.74 9.52
C HIS A 182 -15.21 -18.60 8.00
N ARG A 183 -16.19 -17.99 7.34
CA ARG A 183 -16.05 -17.60 5.93
C ARG A 183 -15.05 -16.47 5.82
N LEU A 184 -13.96 -16.71 5.10
CA LEU A 184 -12.93 -15.73 4.78
C LEU A 184 -12.21 -16.14 3.50
N ASN A 185 -12.24 -15.27 2.50
CA ASN A 185 -11.60 -15.53 1.22
C ASN A 185 -10.12 -15.16 1.29
N VAL A 186 -9.27 -16.17 1.46
CA VAL A 186 -7.80 -16.01 1.50
C VAL A 186 -7.21 -16.17 0.10
N SER A 187 -7.75 -17.11 -0.70
CA SER A 187 -7.34 -17.35 -2.08
C SER A 187 -8.55 -17.63 -2.97
N LYS A 188 -8.31 -17.93 -4.26
CA LYS A 188 -9.38 -18.28 -5.21
C LYS A 188 -10.16 -19.54 -4.77
N THR A 189 -9.46 -20.52 -4.20
CA THR A 189 -10.02 -21.81 -3.77
C THR A 189 -10.29 -21.88 -2.27
N VAL A 190 -9.50 -21.17 -1.46
CA VAL A 190 -9.60 -21.16 0.01
C VAL A 190 -10.56 -20.06 0.46
N LYS A 191 -11.78 -20.47 0.81
CA LYS A 191 -12.91 -19.59 1.16
C LYS A 191 -13.28 -19.60 2.66
N HIS A 192 -12.59 -20.42 3.44
CA HIS A 192 -12.81 -20.56 4.87
C HIS A 192 -11.49 -20.43 5.62
N VAL A 193 -11.56 -19.96 6.85
CA VAL A 193 -10.46 -19.91 7.81
C VAL A 193 -10.88 -20.62 9.09
N VAL A 194 -9.91 -21.22 9.78
CA VAL A 194 -10.14 -21.85 11.08
C VAL A 194 -10.44 -20.77 12.13
N ALA A 195 -11.51 -20.96 12.89
CA ALA A 195 -11.89 -20.08 13.98
C ALA A 195 -11.35 -20.58 15.32
N SER A 196 -11.69 -21.82 15.67
CA SER A 196 -11.26 -22.49 16.89
C SER A 196 -11.34 -24.00 16.73
N ILE A 197 -10.59 -24.74 17.56
CA ILE A 197 -10.67 -26.19 17.64
C ILE A 197 -11.77 -26.53 18.64
N LYS A 198 -12.81 -27.25 18.19
CA LYS A 198 -13.88 -27.75 19.06
C LYS A 198 -13.42 -28.97 19.84
N THR A 199 -12.81 -29.92 19.13
CA THR A 199 -12.36 -31.18 19.72
C THR A 199 -11.02 -31.55 19.09
N PRO A 200 -9.91 -31.46 19.86
CA PRO A 200 -8.60 -31.86 19.36
C PRO A 200 -8.50 -33.39 19.29
N PHE A 201 -7.80 -33.88 18.27
CA PHE A 201 -7.44 -35.29 18.10
C PHE A 201 -5.95 -35.50 18.39
N GLY A 202 -5.63 -36.48 19.25
CA GLY A 202 -4.24 -36.78 19.63
C GLY A 202 -3.65 -35.71 20.55
N LYS A 203 -2.88 -34.76 20.00
CA LYS A 203 -2.19 -33.73 20.80
C LYS A 203 -3.19 -32.74 21.43
N PRO A 204 -3.02 -32.35 22.71
CA PRO A 204 -3.87 -31.33 23.34
C PRO A 204 -3.67 -29.96 22.68
N ILE A 205 -4.55 -29.00 22.98
CA ILE A 205 -4.50 -27.64 22.40
C ILE A 205 -3.27 -26.87 22.89
N ALA A 206 -2.83 -27.11 24.13
CA ALA A 206 -1.70 -26.41 24.74
C ALA A 206 -0.36 -26.64 24.00
N ASP A 207 -0.16 -27.84 23.45
CA ASP A 207 1.09 -28.21 22.76
C ASP A 207 1.15 -27.73 21.31
N ARG A 208 0.10 -27.04 20.85
CA ARG A 208 -0.06 -26.63 19.45
C ARG A 208 0.15 -25.12 19.30
N PRO A 209 0.57 -24.66 18.12
CA PRO A 209 0.59 -23.23 17.82
C PRO A 209 -0.79 -22.59 18.06
N HIS A 210 -0.81 -21.39 18.62
CA HIS A 210 -2.02 -20.62 18.84
C HIS A 210 -2.74 -20.31 17.51
N ILE A 211 -4.07 -20.37 17.47
CA ILE A 211 -4.87 -20.00 16.30
C ILE A 211 -5.28 -18.54 16.43
N PRO A 212 -4.90 -17.65 15.48
CA PRO A 212 -5.18 -16.22 15.60
C PRO A 212 -6.67 -15.92 15.67
N THR A 213 -7.05 -15.06 16.61
CA THR A 213 -8.44 -14.61 16.79
C THR A 213 -8.94 -13.83 15.56
N PRO A 214 -10.28 -13.69 15.35
CA PRO A 214 -10.80 -12.89 14.25
C PRO A 214 -10.29 -11.44 14.25
N ASP A 215 -10.16 -10.84 15.43
CA ASP A 215 -9.67 -9.48 15.63
C ASP A 215 -8.17 -9.38 15.33
N GLU A 216 -7.35 -10.36 15.72
CA GLU A 216 -5.94 -10.46 15.30
C GLU A 216 -5.80 -10.59 13.78
N ARG A 217 -6.64 -11.40 13.14
CA ARG A 217 -6.64 -11.53 11.67
C ARG A 217 -7.03 -10.24 10.99
N LEU A 218 -8.00 -9.51 11.55
CA LEU A 218 -8.37 -8.18 11.08
C LEU A 218 -7.21 -7.19 11.27
N ALA A 219 -6.55 -7.19 12.42
CA ALA A 219 -5.37 -6.36 12.69
C ALA A 219 -4.22 -6.68 11.71
N ALA A 220 -3.91 -7.95 11.47
CA ALA A 220 -2.91 -8.38 10.48
C ALA A 220 -3.28 -7.96 9.05
N TYR A 221 -4.56 -8.06 8.68
CA TYR A 221 -5.06 -7.53 7.41
C TYR A 221 -4.81 -6.02 7.32
N LYS A 222 -5.17 -5.26 8.37
CA LYS A 222 -4.96 -3.82 8.42
C LYS A 222 -3.49 -3.44 8.36
N GLU A 223 -2.62 -4.15 9.09
CA GLU A 223 -1.16 -3.98 9.05
C GLU A 223 -0.64 -4.11 7.61
N ALA A 224 -0.96 -5.21 6.93
CA ALA A 224 -0.55 -5.43 5.55
C ALA A 224 -1.08 -4.33 4.61
N ARG A 225 -2.31 -3.86 4.84
CA ARG A 225 -2.92 -2.76 4.08
C ARG A 225 -2.24 -1.42 4.34
N PHE A 226 -1.93 -1.07 5.58
CA PHE A 226 -1.20 0.15 5.92
C PHE A 226 0.22 0.11 5.39
N GLY A 227 0.91 -1.03 5.49
CA GLY A 227 2.23 -1.20 4.88
C GLY A 227 2.18 -0.97 3.38
N LYS A 228 1.16 -1.50 2.69
CA LYS A 228 0.96 -1.23 1.25
C LYS A 228 0.67 0.24 0.95
N LEU A 229 -0.15 0.90 1.77
CA LEU A 229 -0.45 2.32 1.61
C LEU A 229 0.78 3.20 1.87
N LYS A 230 1.59 2.89 2.89
CA LYS A 230 2.88 3.55 3.16
C LYS A 230 3.79 3.45 1.95
N ARG A 231 4.02 2.24 1.44
CA ARG A 231 4.83 2.03 0.22
C ARG A 231 4.29 2.80 -0.99
N ARG A 232 2.96 2.83 -1.18
CA ARG A 232 2.33 3.58 -2.28
C ARG A 232 2.51 5.09 -2.12
N ASN A 233 2.37 5.61 -0.90
CA ASN A 233 2.54 7.02 -0.60
C ASN A 233 3.99 7.44 -0.79
N LEU A 234 4.94 6.66 -0.27
CA LEU A 234 6.37 6.90 -0.46
C LEU A 234 6.76 6.90 -1.94
N ARG A 235 6.27 5.94 -2.74
CA ARG A 235 6.52 5.96 -4.19
C ARG A 235 5.95 7.19 -4.88
N ARG A 236 4.81 7.71 -4.42
CA ARG A 236 4.23 8.95 -4.95
C ARG A 236 5.08 10.17 -4.57
N ARG A 237 5.48 10.28 -3.30
CA ARG A 237 6.36 11.33 -2.79
C ARG A 237 7.73 11.31 -3.48
N ALA A 238 8.32 10.13 -3.62
CA ALA A 238 9.56 9.92 -4.34
C ALA A 238 9.44 10.35 -5.81
N ALA A 239 8.35 10.01 -6.50
CA ALA A 239 8.11 10.48 -7.87
C ALA A 239 8.05 12.02 -7.98
N GLN A 240 7.62 12.71 -6.92
CA GLN A 240 7.62 14.18 -6.85
C GLN A 240 9.03 14.75 -6.59
N GLY A 241 10.05 13.91 -6.41
CA GLY A 241 11.43 14.30 -6.17
C GLY A 241 11.80 14.45 -4.70
N GLU A 242 10.94 14.01 -3.77
CA GLU A 242 11.20 14.18 -2.35
C GLU A 242 12.32 13.24 -1.85
N VAL A 243 13.38 13.84 -1.31
CA VAL A 243 14.62 13.14 -0.92
C VAL A 243 14.39 12.17 0.23
N GLU A 244 13.63 12.59 1.25
CA GLU A 244 13.30 11.75 2.42
C GLU A 244 12.58 10.46 1.99
N ALA A 245 11.60 10.57 1.09
CA ALA A 245 10.84 9.42 0.62
C ALA A 245 11.70 8.45 -0.21
N ILE A 246 12.69 8.95 -0.96
CA ILE A 246 13.65 8.13 -1.69
C ILE A 246 14.56 7.37 -0.72
N ASN A 247 15.05 8.05 0.32
CA ASN A 247 15.90 7.43 1.34
C ASN A 247 15.14 6.37 2.13
N GLU A 248 13.92 6.68 2.59
CA GLU A 248 13.05 5.71 3.28
C GLU A 248 12.78 4.46 2.42
N LEU A 249 12.57 4.61 1.10
CA LEU A 249 12.39 3.46 0.20
C LEU A 249 13.66 2.62 0.09
N ARG A 250 14.83 3.26 -0.02
CA ARG A 250 16.13 2.57 -0.07
C ARG A 250 16.43 1.83 1.24
N GLU A 251 16.15 2.44 2.39
CA GLU A 251 16.27 1.81 3.71
C GLU A 251 15.35 0.59 3.85
N MET A 252 14.14 0.66 3.28
CA MET A 252 13.22 -0.49 3.20
C MET A 252 13.63 -1.54 2.15
N GLY A 253 14.75 -1.35 1.44
CA GLY A 253 15.21 -2.25 0.37
C GLY A 253 14.31 -2.24 -0.88
N LEU A 254 13.55 -1.16 -1.10
CA LEU A 254 12.63 -1.02 -2.23
C LEU A 254 13.20 -0.04 -3.25
N ASP A 255 13.12 -0.39 -4.54
CA ASP A 255 13.47 0.52 -5.63
C ASP A 255 12.47 1.70 -5.69
N PRO A 256 12.94 2.96 -5.61
CA PRO A 256 12.09 4.15 -5.79
C PRO A 256 11.47 4.27 -7.18
N GLY A 257 12.03 3.61 -8.20
CA GLY A 257 11.52 3.55 -9.57
C GLY A 257 12.48 4.18 -10.59
N HIS A 258 12.29 3.81 -11.85
CA HIS A 258 13.09 4.33 -12.96
C HIS A 258 12.90 5.85 -13.11
N ASN A 259 14.01 6.58 -13.28
CA ASN A 259 14.07 8.05 -13.43
C ASN A 259 13.62 8.86 -12.20
N VAL A 260 13.53 8.24 -11.02
CA VAL A 260 13.26 8.96 -9.77
C VAL A 260 14.58 9.45 -9.17
N ALA A 261 14.73 10.78 -9.02
CA ALA A 261 15.93 11.41 -8.47
C ALA A 261 15.58 12.49 -7.44
N ALA A 262 16.47 12.69 -6.48
CA ALA A 262 16.32 13.70 -5.42
C ALA A 262 16.22 15.12 -6.02
N GLY A 263 15.22 15.89 -5.57
CA GLY A 263 14.94 17.25 -6.01
C GLY A 263 14.41 17.38 -7.44
N LYS A 264 14.16 16.26 -8.12
CA LYS A 264 13.77 16.21 -9.52
C LYS A 264 12.32 15.73 -9.62
N GLY A 265 11.47 16.59 -10.15
CA GLY A 265 10.02 16.35 -10.23
C GLY A 265 9.63 15.21 -11.17
N GLU A 266 8.32 14.93 -11.21
CA GLU A 266 7.72 13.78 -11.93
C GLU A 266 8.08 13.69 -13.43
N THR A 267 8.50 14.79 -14.05
CA THR A 267 8.88 14.87 -15.47
C THR A 267 10.34 14.57 -15.74
N TYR A 268 11.16 14.39 -14.70
CA TYR A 268 12.60 14.19 -14.85
C TYR A 268 12.90 12.90 -15.64
N GLY A 269 13.73 13.02 -16.68
CA GLY A 269 14.13 11.90 -17.54
C GLY A 269 13.07 11.43 -18.55
N LEU A 270 11.89 12.06 -18.60
CA LEU A 270 10.98 11.88 -19.73
C LEU A 270 11.44 12.77 -20.89
N GLN A 271 11.74 12.17 -22.04
CA GLN A 271 11.95 12.95 -23.25
C GLN A 271 10.63 13.65 -23.65
N PRO A 272 10.64 14.96 -23.91
CA PRO A 272 9.46 15.65 -24.42
C PRO A 272 9.17 15.11 -25.83
N ASN A 273 8.12 14.30 -25.97
CA ASN A 273 7.67 13.87 -27.29
C ASN A 273 7.10 15.09 -28.03
N ILE A 274 7.87 15.64 -28.97
CA ILE A 274 7.39 16.57 -29.98
C ILE A 274 6.26 15.88 -30.76
N GLY A 275 5.03 16.35 -30.61
CA GLY A 275 3.96 16.16 -31.59
C GLY A 275 2.79 15.21 -31.26
N LYS A 276 2.76 14.47 -30.15
CA LYS A 276 1.55 13.69 -29.77
C LYS A 276 1.32 13.67 -28.26
N THR A 277 0.34 14.45 -27.80
CA THR A 277 -0.21 14.39 -26.45
C THR A 277 -0.96 13.08 -26.24
N ARG A 278 -0.22 11.99 -26.02
CA ARG A 278 -0.77 10.84 -25.31
C ARG A 278 -0.69 11.20 -23.84
N ASP A 279 -1.83 11.65 -23.34
CA ASP A 279 -2.24 11.68 -21.94
C ASP A 279 -1.18 11.22 -20.93
N SER A 280 -0.81 12.11 -20.00
CA SER A 280 0.14 11.90 -18.89
C SER A 280 -0.24 10.72 -17.95
N GLY A 281 -1.29 9.97 -18.26
CA GLY A 281 -1.65 8.70 -17.63
C GLY A 281 -0.73 7.51 -17.93
N LYS A 282 0.30 7.65 -18.77
CA LYS A 282 1.26 6.57 -19.11
C LYS A 282 2.68 6.75 -18.58
N GLY A 283 2.90 7.67 -17.65
CA GLY A 283 4.13 7.70 -16.85
C GLY A 283 4.13 6.59 -15.79
N ALA A 284 5.29 5.99 -15.51
CA ALA A 284 5.51 4.91 -14.55
C ALA A 284 5.06 5.18 -13.09
N ILE A 285 4.48 6.35 -12.82
CA ILE A 285 4.13 6.91 -11.51
C ILE A 285 2.83 6.30 -10.95
N ARG A 286 1.91 5.87 -11.80
CA ARG A 286 0.73 5.10 -11.39
C ARG A 286 0.97 3.64 -11.74
N GLY A 287 1.63 2.92 -10.83
CA GLY A 287 1.79 1.47 -10.93
C GLY A 287 0.48 0.82 -11.38
N GLN A 288 0.42 0.42 -12.64
CA GLN A 288 -0.76 -0.23 -13.18
C GLN A 288 -1.00 -1.49 -12.37
N LYS A 289 -2.27 -1.78 -12.06
CA LYS A 289 -2.66 -3.14 -11.69
C LYS A 289 -2.32 -4.03 -12.90
N GLY A 290 -1.19 -4.70 -12.82
CA GLY A 290 -0.69 -5.56 -13.88
C GLY A 290 0.12 -4.81 -14.93
N GLN A 291 1.42 -4.58 -14.65
CA GLN A 291 2.37 -4.95 -15.69
C GLN A 291 2.19 -6.46 -15.88
N LYS A 292 1.30 -6.85 -16.81
CA LYS A 292 1.37 -8.22 -17.33
C LYS A 292 2.73 -8.28 -18.01
N LEU A 293 3.60 -9.14 -17.48
CA LEU A 293 4.74 -9.62 -18.25
C LEU A 293 4.21 -9.96 -19.66
N PRO A 294 4.90 -9.53 -20.73
CA PRO A 294 4.48 -9.87 -22.08
C PRO A 294 4.22 -11.37 -22.15
N LYS A 295 3.16 -11.76 -22.87
CA LYS A 295 2.63 -13.12 -22.89
C LYS A 295 3.78 -14.10 -23.19
N GLY A 296 4.24 -14.86 -22.18
CA GLY A 296 5.37 -15.80 -22.29
C GLY A 296 6.53 -15.58 -21.32
N VAL A 297 6.59 -14.45 -20.58
CA VAL A 297 7.70 -14.20 -19.63
C VAL A 297 7.30 -14.59 -18.20
N LEU A 298 8.05 -15.51 -17.60
CA LEU A 298 7.96 -15.89 -16.18
C LEU A 298 8.85 -14.97 -15.31
N PRO A 299 8.55 -14.83 -14.00
CA PRO A 299 9.32 -13.97 -13.11
C PRO A 299 10.69 -14.61 -12.84
N GLY A 300 11.74 -14.07 -13.46
CA GLY A 300 13.09 -14.64 -13.39
C GLY A 300 14.02 -14.22 -14.54
N GLY A 301 13.48 -13.62 -15.60
CA GLY A 301 14.27 -12.81 -16.54
C GLY A 301 15.38 -13.55 -17.30
N LYS A 302 15.28 -14.88 -17.47
CA LYS A 302 16.21 -15.64 -18.32
C LYS A 302 15.42 -16.56 -19.24
N HIS A 303 15.14 -16.02 -20.43
CA HIS A 303 15.07 -16.66 -21.76
C HIS A 303 14.10 -15.89 -22.67
N GLU A 304 14.55 -15.58 -23.89
CA GLU A 304 13.67 -15.19 -24.99
C GLU A 304 13.03 -16.47 -25.55
N VAL A 305 11.69 -16.58 -25.49
CA VAL A 305 10.99 -17.57 -26.30
C VAL A 305 9.68 -17.00 -26.83
N GLY A 306 9.75 -16.56 -28.07
CA GLY A 306 8.64 -16.48 -29.01
C GLY A 306 9.22 -16.75 -30.40
N LYS A 307 8.41 -17.22 -31.36
CA LYS A 307 8.85 -17.19 -32.77
C LYS A 307 9.09 -15.73 -33.12
N ILE A 308 10.36 -15.36 -33.26
CA ILE A 308 10.75 -14.03 -33.73
C ILE A 308 10.13 -13.89 -35.11
N ASP A 309 9.21 -12.94 -35.27
CA ASP A 309 8.70 -12.57 -36.58
C ASP A 309 9.89 -12.28 -37.48
N GLU A 310 10.08 -13.07 -38.54
CA GLU A 310 11.25 -12.94 -39.43
C GLU A 310 11.36 -11.52 -40.00
N ARG A 311 10.21 -10.86 -40.18
CA ARG A 311 10.10 -9.44 -40.55
C ARG A 311 10.72 -8.50 -39.50
N ALA A 312 10.55 -8.78 -38.21
CA ALA A 312 11.15 -7.97 -37.14
C ALA A 312 12.68 -8.15 -37.11
N ARG A 313 13.18 -9.36 -37.35
CA ARG A 313 14.62 -9.62 -37.46
C ARG A 313 15.23 -8.91 -38.68
N HIS A 314 14.59 -9.03 -39.83
CA HIS A 314 14.99 -8.34 -41.06
C HIS A 314 15.02 -6.82 -40.90
N ASN A 315 14.00 -6.22 -40.26
CA ASN A 315 13.99 -4.78 -40.01
C ASN A 315 15.11 -4.32 -39.07
N LYS A 316 15.46 -5.14 -38.07
CA LYS A 316 16.57 -4.87 -37.16
C LYS A 316 17.92 -4.97 -37.86
N GLU A 317 18.12 -6.00 -38.69
CA GLU A 317 19.31 -6.16 -39.52
C GLU A 317 19.46 -5.02 -40.53
N ALA A 318 18.36 -4.58 -41.15
CA ALA A 318 18.37 -3.43 -42.04
C ALA A 318 18.73 -2.12 -41.31
N ALA A 319 18.20 -1.91 -40.10
CA ALA A 319 18.54 -0.74 -39.28
C ALA A 319 20.02 -0.73 -38.86
N MET A 320 20.58 -1.89 -38.47
CA MET A 320 22.01 -2.03 -38.14
C MET A 320 22.88 -1.67 -39.35
N LYS A 321 22.58 -2.21 -40.54
CA LYS A 321 23.30 -1.89 -41.78
C LYS A 321 23.22 -0.40 -42.15
N MET A 322 22.09 0.25 -41.91
CA MET A 322 21.94 1.69 -42.17
C MET A 322 22.78 2.52 -41.20
N ASN A 323 22.89 2.11 -39.94
CA ASN A 323 23.74 2.77 -38.95
C ASN A 323 25.23 2.59 -39.28
N GLU A 324 25.66 1.36 -39.63
CA GLU A 324 27.03 1.09 -40.06
C GLU A 324 27.41 1.92 -41.30
N LYS A 325 26.50 2.05 -42.26
CA LYS A 325 26.69 2.94 -43.42
C LYS A 325 26.78 4.41 -43.01
N ALA A 326 25.94 4.86 -42.08
CA ALA A 326 25.99 6.24 -41.60
C ALA A 326 27.31 6.54 -40.87
N GLU A 327 27.79 5.61 -40.04
CA GLU A 327 29.09 5.70 -39.37
C GLU A 327 30.24 5.69 -40.39
N GLY A 328 30.20 4.82 -41.40
CA GLY A 328 31.16 4.80 -42.50
C GLY A 328 31.21 6.13 -43.26
N SER A 329 30.05 6.68 -43.63
CA SER A 329 29.96 7.99 -44.30
C SER A 329 30.48 9.14 -43.43
N LEU A 330 30.25 9.09 -42.10
CA LEU A 330 30.79 10.08 -41.17
C LEU A 330 32.31 10.00 -41.05
N LEU A 331 32.87 8.78 -41.02
CA LEU A 331 34.32 8.57 -41.00
C LEU A 331 34.97 9.02 -42.32
N GLU A 332 34.34 8.72 -43.46
CA GLU A 332 34.81 9.17 -44.76
C GLU A 332 34.75 10.70 -44.90
N ALA A 333 33.69 11.33 -44.40
CA ALA A 333 33.57 12.79 -44.36
C ALA A 333 34.64 13.43 -43.47
N LYS A 334 34.97 12.82 -42.33
CA LYS A 334 36.07 13.27 -41.46
C LYS A 334 37.42 13.14 -42.15
N ALA A 335 37.72 11.99 -42.76
CA ALA A 335 38.97 11.76 -43.46
C ALA A 335 39.15 12.73 -44.65
N LYS A 336 38.07 13.00 -45.41
CA LYS A 336 38.08 14.02 -46.48
C LYS A 336 38.28 15.43 -45.93
N GLY A 337 37.69 15.75 -44.78
CA GLY A 337 37.93 17.02 -44.09
C GLY A 337 39.41 17.20 -43.71
N GLU A 338 40.01 16.19 -43.09
CA GLU A 338 41.44 16.18 -42.72
C GLU A 338 42.36 16.27 -43.96
N GLU A 339 42.01 15.61 -45.07
CA GLU A 339 42.76 15.68 -46.32
C GLU A 339 42.69 17.07 -46.98
N LEU A 340 41.52 17.73 -46.91
CA LEU A 340 41.34 19.11 -47.40
C LEU A 340 42.09 20.12 -46.54
N GLU A 341 42.11 19.93 -45.22
CA GLU A 341 42.93 20.72 -44.29
C GLU A 341 44.43 20.58 -44.59
N GLN A 342 44.91 19.35 -44.84
CA GLN A 342 46.31 19.10 -45.22
C GLN A 342 46.68 19.69 -46.58
N ARG A 343 45.73 19.77 -47.52
CA ARG A 343 45.91 20.44 -48.82
C ARG A 343 45.79 21.96 -48.74
N GLY A 344 45.50 22.53 -47.57
CA GLY A 344 45.41 23.97 -47.35
C GLY A 344 44.22 24.63 -48.05
N VAL A 345 43.21 23.85 -48.48
CA VAL A 345 42.02 24.37 -49.14
C VAL A 345 40.92 24.49 -48.10
N GLY A 346 40.91 25.62 -47.37
CA GLY A 346 39.93 25.88 -46.30
C GLY A 346 40.38 26.87 -45.21
N ALA A 347 41.65 27.28 -45.20
CA ALA A 347 42.06 28.43 -44.41
C ALA A 347 41.71 29.71 -45.16
N ASP A 348 40.61 30.37 -44.78
CA ASP A 348 40.40 31.76 -45.16
C ASP A 348 41.65 32.56 -44.70
N PRO A 349 42.37 33.26 -45.60
CA PRO A 349 43.47 34.07 -45.17
C PRO A 349 42.91 35.17 -44.26
N MET A 350 43.45 35.25 -43.04
CA MET A 350 43.28 36.36 -42.12
C MET A 350 43.38 37.69 -42.88
N SER A 351 42.24 38.26 -43.27
CA SER A 351 42.21 39.61 -43.81
C SER A 351 42.28 40.56 -42.62
N ASP A 352 43.50 40.94 -42.28
CA ASP A 352 43.80 42.05 -41.39
C ASP A 352 43.37 43.36 -42.09
N VAL A 353 42.06 43.62 -42.11
CA VAL A 353 41.52 44.90 -42.58
C VAL A 353 41.36 45.78 -41.36
N THR A 354 42.44 46.51 -41.05
CA THR A 354 42.41 47.62 -40.12
C THR A 354 41.54 48.73 -40.71
N MET A 355 40.29 48.87 -40.24
CA MET A 355 39.41 49.97 -40.65
C MET A 355 39.93 51.30 -40.06
N PRO A 356 40.28 52.31 -40.86
CA PRO A 356 40.71 53.60 -40.35
C PRO A 356 39.53 54.33 -39.71
N ARG A 357 39.72 54.77 -38.46
CA ARG A 357 38.85 55.75 -37.81
C ARG A 357 39.09 57.13 -38.44
N GLY A 358 38.05 57.70 -39.04
CA GLY A 358 37.96 59.11 -39.42
C GLY A 358 36.63 59.36 -40.12
N ARG A 359 35.94 60.49 -39.97
CA ARG A 359 36.12 61.69 -39.16
C ARG A 359 34.72 62.35 -39.11
N VAL A 360 34.51 63.13 -38.06
CA VAL A 360 33.45 64.14 -37.91
C VAL A 360 33.30 64.98 -39.18
N ASP A 361 32.05 65.16 -39.62
CA ASP A 361 31.44 66.44 -40.00
C ASP A 361 29.93 66.38 -39.72
#